data_AF-A0A9E2XEV8-F1
#
_entry.id   AF-A0A9E2XEV8-F1
#
_cell.length_a   1.000
_cell.length_b   1.000
_cell.length_c   1.000
_cell.angle_alpha   90.00
_cell.angle_beta   90.00
_cell.angle_gamma   90.00
#
_symmetry.space_group_name_H-M   'P 1'
#
loop_
_entity.id
_entity.type
_entity.pdbx_description
1 polymer ?
#
loop_
_entity_poly.entity_id
_entity_poly.type
_entity_poly.pdbx_seq_one_letter_code
_entity_poly.pdbx_strand_id
1 'polypeptide(L)'
;MTPPPPYDDGTSPSRHPRRGGGDLMDIDPKTARALGFPNPGYTVVERERRWLCRRVPKEQVVRSERITDLYVTGSQLRLREARRLDGSAAMLRLSRKADVDARTRLVTSIYLPEHEFVLLAASLPGRRLTKLRHRLRSPVGLLLSVDEFLDALQGLILLEVDFDAAETMADYTPPDFAAREVTDNPCYAGGHLAEHGLPRGLSEE
;
A
#
# COMPACT_ATOMS: atom_id res chain seq x y z
N MET A 1 27.41 18.36 -12.29
CA MET A 1 26.14 17.75 -11.82
C MET A 1 26.42 17.10 -10.48
N THR A 2 25.91 17.69 -9.41
CA THR A 2 26.16 17.25 -8.02
C THR A 2 25.12 16.18 -7.66
N PRO A 3 25.52 15.02 -7.09
CA PRO A 3 24.56 14.00 -6.68
C PRO A 3 23.63 14.52 -5.57
N PRO A 4 22.36 14.11 -5.54
CA PRO A 4 21.43 14.51 -4.48
C PRO A 4 21.90 13.97 -3.12
N PRO A 5 21.57 14.67 -2.01
CA PRO A 5 21.98 14.25 -0.67
C PRO A 5 21.41 12.86 -0.32
N PRO A 6 22.13 12.07 0.50
CA PRO A 6 21.69 10.74 0.91
C PRO A 6 20.37 10.84 1.70
N TYR A 7 19.44 9.96 1.32
CA TYR A 7 18.14 9.79 1.94
C TYR A 7 18.34 9.12 3.30
N ASP A 8 17.90 9.76 4.38
CA ASP A 8 17.80 9.14 5.70
C ASP A 8 16.51 8.31 5.73
N ASP A 9 16.63 6.99 5.55
CA ASP A 9 15.54 6.10 5.89
C ASP A 9 15.57 5.88 7.40
N GLY A 10 14.54 6.36 8.10
CA GLY A 10 14.28 5.95 9.47
C GLY A 10 13.92 4.47 9.49
N THR A 11 14.94 3.63 9.42
CA THR A 11 14.89 2.18 9.25
C THR A 11 13.89 1.58 10.24
N SER A 12 12.70 1.23 9.76
CA SER A 12 11.91 0.20 10.42
C SER A 12 12.50 -1.15 9.99
N PRO A 13 13.01 -1.95 10.93
CA PRO A 13 13.59 -3.23 10.58
C PRO A 13 12.46 -4.13 10.10
N SER A 14 12.54 -4.59 8.85
CA SER A 14 11.84 -5.78 8.39
C SER A 14 12.30 -6.95 9.27
N ARG A 15 11.64 -7.17 10.42
CA ARG A 15 11.92 -8.26 11.37
C ARG A 15 11.19 -9.53 10.94
N HIS A 16 11.51 -10.00 9.74
CA HIS A 16 11.29 -11.39 9.39
C HIS A 16 12.61 -12.08 9.13
N PRO A 17 12.97 -13.10 9.94
CA PRO A 17 14.11 -13.93 9.64
C PRO A 17 13.77 -14.74 8.39
N ARG A 18 14.51 -14.48 7.31
CA ARG A 18 14.46 -15.26 6.07
C ARG A 18 14.78 -16.72 6.42
N ARG A 19 13.83 -17.64 6.22
CA ARG A 19 14.16 -19.06 6.05
C ARG A 19 13.89 -19.44 4.60
N GLY A 20 14.97 -19.67 3.86
CA GLY A 20 14.97 -20.28 2.53
C GLY A 20 15.31 -19.33 1.39
N GLY A 21 16.61 -19.23 1.08
CA GLY A 21 17.15 -18.48 -0.07
C GLY A 21 18.46 -17.81 0.33
N GLY A 22 19.60 -18.44 -0.01
CA GLY A 22 20.93 -17.95 0.34
C GLY A 22 21.25 -16.55 -0.21
N ASP A 23 22.38 -15.99 0.23
CA ASP A 23 22.96 -14.73 -0.23
C ASP A 23 22.59 -14.40 -1.68
N LEU A 24 21.62 -13.51 -1.86
CA LEU A 24 21.06 -13.28 -3.19
C LEU A 24 21.61 -12.02 -3.86
N MET A 25 22.38 -11.18 -3.16
CA MET A 25 23.18 -10.11 -3.77
C MET A 25 24.35 -9.71 -2.86
N ASP A 26 25.59 -10.01 -3.26
CA ASP A 26 26.83 -9.34 -2.80
C ASP A 26 26.92 -7.89 -3.34
N ILE A 27 25.78 -7.22 -3.53
CA ILE A 27 25.68 -5.88 -4.10
C ILE A 27 25.38 -4.90 -2.98
N ASP A 28 26.22 -3.88 -2.86
CA ASP A 28 26.03 -2.79 -1.90
C ASP A 28 24.62 -2.15 -2.06
N PRO A 29 23.84 -1.99 -0.97
CA PRO A 29 22.50 -1.43 -1.02
C PRO A 29 22.41 -0.04 -1.64
N LYS A 30 23.44 0.81 -1.49
CA LYS A 30 23.44 2.14 -2.13
C LYS A 30 23.55 2.01 -3.65
N THR A 31 24.41 1.10 -4.12
CA THR A 31 24.56 0.77 -5.54
C THR A 31 23.25 0.23 -6.13
N ALA A 32 22.62 -0.75 -5.48
CA ALA A 32 21.33 -1.29 -5.93
C ALA A 32 20.25 -0.18 -6.00
N ARG A 33 20.19 0.69 -5.00
CA ARG A 33 19.26 1.82 -4.95
C ARG A 33 19.51 2.84 -6.07
N ALA A 34 20.77 3.17 -6.36
CA ALA A 34 21.14 4.08 -7.45
C ALA A 34 20.73 3.52 -8.82
N LEU A 35 20.73 2.20 -8.97
CA LEU A 35 20.27 1.50 -10.17
C LEU A 35 18.76 1.28 -10.22
N GLY A 36 17.99 1.77 -9.24
CA GLY A 36 16.52 1.65 -9.22
C GLY A 36 15.97 0.40 -8.51
N PHE A 37 16.80 -0.32 -7.74
CA PHE A 37 16.42 -1.55 -7.03
C PHE A 37 16.43 -1.35 -5.49
N PRO A 38 15.52 -0.53 -4.92
CA PRO A 38 15.51 -0.23 -3.48
C PRO A 38 15.06 -1.41 -2.60
N ASN A 39 14.43 -2.46 -3.17
CA ASN A 39 14.09 -3.68 -2.45
C ASN A 39 14.07 -4.88 -3.42
N PRO A 40 15.12 -5.71 -3.46
CA PRO A 40 15.24 -6.82 -4.41
C PRO A 40 14.45 -8.09 -4.01
N GLY A 41 13.63 -8.03 -2.95
CA GLY A 41 12.82 -9.18 -2.51
C GLY A 41 11.72 -9.54 -3.50
N TYR A 42 11.80 -10.73 -4.08
CA TYR A 42 10.72 -11.33 -4.88
C TYR A 42 9.58 -11.81 -3.97
N THR A 43 8.35 -11.57 -4.44
CA THR A 43 7.04 -11.99 -3.89
C THR A 43 6.88 -11.98 -2.36
N VAL A 44 6.07 -11.06 -1.87
CA VAL A 44 5.66 -10.93 -0.46
C VAL A 44 4.29 -11.58 -0.26
N VAL A 45 4.11 -12.25 0.88
CA VAL A 45 2.78 -12.66 1.37
C VAL A 45 2.22 -11.52 2.22
N GLU A 46 1.17 -10.87 1.74
CA GLU A 46 0.45 -9.80 2.43
C GLU A 46 -0.74 -10.45 3.16
N ARG A 47 -0.86 -10.24 4.49
CA ARG A 47 -2.04 -10.61 5.28
C ARG A 47 -2.65 -9.32 5.80
N GLU A 48 -3.91 -9.07 5.49
CA GLU A 48 -4.52 -7.77 5.75
C GLU A 48 -5.98 -7.92 6.19
N ARG A 49 -6.40 -7.07 7.12
CA ARG A 49 -7.81 -6.85 7.48
C ARG A 49 -8.20 -5.40 7.21
N ARG A 50 -9.47 -5.17 6.86
CA ARG A 50 -10.02 -3.87 6.49
C ARG A 50 -11.26 -3.52 7.28
N TRP A 51 -11.37 -2.25 7.69
CA TRP A 51 -12.54 -1.73 8.39
C TRP A 51 -13.00 -0.40 7.81
N LEU A 52 -14.32 -0.18 7.80
CA LEU A 52 -14.89 1.15 7.64
C LEU A 52 -14.60 2.00 8.86
N CYS A 53 -14.22 3.25 8.62
CA CYS A 53 -13.97 4.23 9.65
C CYS A 53 -14.87 5.46 9.44
N ARG A 54 -15.28 6.09 10.54
CA ARG A 54 -16.05 7.34 10.48
C ARG A 54 -15.19 8.57 10.26
N ARG A 55 -13.93 8.51 10.71
CA ARG A 55 -12.97 9.63 10.63
C ARG A 55 -11.54 9.12 10.65
N VAL A 56 -10.62 9.94 10.14
CA VAL A 56 -9.19 9.77 10.36
C VAL A 56 -8.83 10.18 11.80
N PRO A 57 -8.15 9.34 12.59
CA PRO A 57 -7.65 9.69 13.92
C PRO A 57 -6.36 10.53 13.79
N LYS A 58 -6.50 11.81 13.45
CA LYS A 58 -5.38 12.73 13.13
C LYS A 58 -4.29 12.75 14.21
N GLU A 59 -4.70 12.63 15.47
CA GLU A 59 -3.84 12.57 16.65
C GLU A 59 -2.87 11.37 16.65
N GLN A 60 -3.18 10.31 15.91
CA GLN A 60 -2.35 9.09 15.80
C GLN A 60 -1.48 9.07 14.54
N VAL A 61 -1.66 10.03 13.62
CA VAL A 61 -0.99 10.03 12.32
C VAL A 61 0.49 10.42 12.45
N VAL A 62 1.38 9.57 11.95
CA VAL A 62 2.83 9.82 11.93
C VAL A 62 3.34 10.24 10.56
N ARG A 63 2.62 9.88 9.50
CA ARG A 63 2.97 10.20 8.11
C ARG A 63 1.72 10.17 7.25
N SER A 64 1.67 11.06 6.26
CA SER A 64 0.63 11.03 5.23
C SER A 64 1.23 11.05 3.82
N GLU A 65 0.57 10.38 2.89
CA GLU A 65 0.95 10.36 1.48
C GLU A 65 -0.28 10.32 0.57
N ARG A 66 -0.23 11.07 -0.54
CA ARG A 66 -1.21 10.96 -1.62
C ARG A 66 -0.82 9.77 -2.50
N ILE A 67 -1.75 8.85 -2.68
CA ILE A 67 -1.58 7.66 -3.51
C ILE A 67 -2.51 7.77 -4.71
N THR A 68 -1.95 7.60 -5.90
CA THR A 68 -2.69 7.41 -7.14
C THR A 68 -2.38 6.00 -7.66
N ASP A 69 -3.41 5.18 -7.74
CA ASP A 69 -3.34 3.84 -8.32
C ASP A 69 -3.98 3.84 -9.72
N LEU A 70 -3.32 3.23 -10.68
CA LEU A 70 -3.88 2.82 -11.97
C LEU A 70 -4.04 1.29 -11.95
N TYR A 71 -5.27 0.82 -11.91
CA TYR A 71 -5.63 -0.60 -12.06
C TYR A 71 -5.71 -0.91 -13.55
N VAL A 72 -4.81 -1.76 -14.04
CA VAL A 72 -4.65 -2.01 -15.47
C VAL A 72 -5.74 -2.95 -15.97
N THR A 73 -6.53 -2.49 -16.94
CA THR A 73 -7.70 -3.21 -17.45
C THR A 73 -7.33 -4.61 -17.95
N GLY A 74 -8.14 -5.61 -17.59
CA GLY A 74 -7.95 -7.00 -18.02
C GLY A 74 -6.75 -7.71 -17.38
N SER A 75 -6.21 -7.19 -16.27
CA SER A 75 -5.04 -7.76 -15.61
C SER A 75 -5.09 -7.65 -14.08
N GLN A 76 -4.12 -8.28 -13.42
CA GLN A 76 -3.85 -8.15 -11.98
C GLN A 76 -2.76 -7.11 -11.67
N LEU A 77 -2.43 -6.27 -12.64
CA LEU A 77 -1.38 -5.27 -12.51
C LEU A 77 -1.94 -3.95 -11.98
N ARG A 78 -1.13 -3.30 -11.13
CA ARG A 78 -1.40 -1.97 -10.60
C ARG A 78 -0.14 -1.12 -10.67
N LEU A 79 -0.22 -0.01 -11.39
CA LEU A 79 0.81 1.01 -11.38
C LEU A 79 0.46 2.02 -10.27
N ARG A 80 1.37 2.23 -9.31
CA ARG A 80 1.15 3.10 -8.15
C ARG A 80 2.19 4.21 -8.12
N GLU A 81 1.68 5.41 -7.88
CA GLU A 81 2.45 6.54 -7.40
C GLU A 81 2.05 6.86 -5.97
N ALA A 82 3.03 6.95 -5.06
CA ALA A 82 2.82 7.39 -3.69
C ALA A 82 3.72 8.60 -3.39
N ARG A 83 3.12 9.77 -3.22
CA ARG A 83 3.81 11.03 -2.89
C ARG A 83 3.59 11.38 -1.42
N ARG A 84 4.68 11.48 -0.65
CA ARG A 84 4.62 11.95 0.73
C ARG A 84 4.23 13.43 0.76
N LEU A 85 3.44 13.82 1.76
CA LEU A 85 3.02 15.23 1.90
C LEU A 85 4.12 16.13 2.49
N ASP A 86 5.25 15.54 2.92
CA ASP A 86 6.43 16.25 3.40
C ASP A 86 7.39 16.70 2.28
N GLY A 87 7.01 16.52 1.01
CA GLY A 87 7.82 16.92 -0.14
C GLY A 87 8.90 15.91 -0.55
N SER A 88 8.99 14.76 0.14
CA SER A 88 9.91 13.70 -0.27
C SER A 88 9.59 13.16 -1.67
N ALA A 89 10.62 12.61 -2.34
CA ALA A 89 10.47 11.97 -3.65
C ALA A 89 9.35 10.91 -3.67
N ALA A 90 8.64 10.86 -4.79
CA ALA A 90 7.56 9.90 -5.01
C ALA A 90 8.11 8.47 -5.03
N MET A 91 7.36 7.52 -4.47
CA MET A 91 7.62 6.10 -4.62
C MET A 91 6.75 5.56 -5.75
N LEU A 92 7.40 5.15 -6.83
CA LEU A 92 6.78 4.71 -8.09
C LEU A 92 7.00 3.21 -8.26
N ARG A 93 5.93 2.45 -8.52
CA ARG A 93 6.04 1.00 -8.66
C ARG A 93 4.96 0.39 -9.53
N LEU A 94 5.30 -0.69 -10.22
CA LEU A 94 4.36 -1.62 -10.84
C LEU A 94 4.25 -2.86 -9.95
N SER A 95 3.04 -3.23 -9.58
CA SER A 95 2.76 -4.40 -8.73
C SER A 95 1.85 -5.38 -9.43
N ARG A 96 2.06 -6.68 -9.22
CA ARG A 96 1.07 -7.74 -9.46
C ARG A 96 0.52 -8.21 -8.12
N LYS A 97 -0.81 -8.29 -8.01
CA LYS A 97 -1.48 -8.84 -6.82
C LYS A 97 -2.37 -10.03 -7.20
N ALA A 98 -2.26 -11.12 -6.46
CA ALA A 98 -3.16 -12.26 -6.59
C ALA A 98 -3.71 -12.63 -5.21
N ASP A 99 -5.03 -12.77 -5.10
CA ASP A 99 -5.68 -13.20 -3.87
C ASP A 99 -5.51 -14.72 -3.70
N VAL A 100 -5.07 -15.14 -2.52
CA VAL A 100 -5.13 -16.55 -2.09
C VAL A 100 -6.48 -16.79 -1.42
N ASP A 101 -6.89 -15.84 -0.58
CA ASP A 101 -8.21 -15.73 0.04
C ASP A 101 -8.54 -14.24 0.29
N ALA A 102 -9.63 -13.93 0.98
CA ALA A 102 -10.04 -12.55 1.24
C ALA A 102 -9.01 -11.72 2.03
N ARG A 103 -8.20 -12.38 2.86
CA ARG A 103 -7.27 -11.78 3.83
C ARG A 103 -5.82 -11.90 3.39
N THR A 104 -5.50 -12.89 2.56
CA THR A 104 -4.13 -13.24 2.16
C THR A 104 -3.89 -13.03 0.67
N ARG A 105 -2.80 -12.35 0.32
CA ARG A 105 -2.43 -12.02 -1.07
C ARG A 105 -0.96 -12.28 -1.34
N LEU A 106 -0.67 -12.67 -2.57
CA LEU A 106 0.69 -12.66 -3.12
C LEU A 106 0.93 -11.33 -3.84
N VAL A 107 2.04 -10.67 -3.52
CA VAL A 107 2.39 -9.37 -4.08
C VAL A 107 3.83 -9.36 -4.58
N THR A 108 4.00 -9.11 -5.88
CA THR A 108 5.31 -8.82 -6.47
C THR A 108 5.31 -7.37 -6.91
N SER A 109 6.37 -6.62 -6.60
CA SER A 109 6.51 -5.23 -7.04
C SER A 109 7.89 -4.97 -7.59
N ILE A 110 7.94 -4.18 -8.66
CA ILE A 110 9.17 -3.55 -9.14
C ILE A 110 9.04 -2.04 -8.92
N TYR A 111 10.12 -1.41 -8.48
CA TYR A 111 10.20 0.04 -8.35
C TYR A 111 10.70 0.62 -9.65
N LEU A 112 10.14 1.76 -10.01
CA LEU A 112 10.37 2.36 -11.33
C LEU A 112 11.05 3.71 -11.16
N PRO A 113 12.07 4.02 -11.98
CA PRO A 113 12.47 5.40 -12.18
C PRO A 113 11.33 6.20 -12.84
N GLU A 114 11.36 7.51 -12.68
CA GLU A 114 10.26 8.40 -13.10
C GLU A 114 9.92 8.29 -14.60
N HIS A 115 10.93 8.20 -15.46
CA HIS A 115 10.72 8.11 -16.92
C HIS A 115 9.97 6.84 -17.34
N GLU A 116 10.28 5.68 -16.74
CA GLU A 116 9.54 4.44 -16.98
C GLU A 116 8.12 4.51 -16.45
N PHE A 117 7.94 5.09 -15.26
CA PHE A 117 6.61 5.28 -14.68
C PHE A 117 5.72 6.14 -15.59
N VAL A 118 6.22 7.28 -16.07
CA VAL A 118 5.48 8.18 -16.97
C VAL A 118 5.10 7.46 -18.28
N LEU A 119 6.05 6.71 -18.86
CA LEU A 119 5.79 5.93 -20.07
C LEU A 119 4.66 4.91 -19.87
N LEU A 120 4.71 4.14 -18.77
CA LEU A 120 3.68 3.16 -18.44
C LEU A 120 2.35 3.82 -18.11
N ALA A 121 2.34 4.91 -17.34
CA ALA A 121 1.14 5.64 -16.96
C ALA A 121 0.41 6.28 -18.16
N ALA A 122 1.15 6.61 -19.22
CA ALA A 122 0.59 7.12 -20.48
C ALA A 122 0.08 6.01 -21.40
N SER A 123 0.65 4.81 -21.33
CA SER A 123 0.40 3.73 -22.30
C SER A 123 -0.58 2.67 -21.80
N LEU A 124 -0.64 2.42 -20.49
CA LEU A 124 -1.46 1.35 -19.91
C LEU A 124 -2.94 1.79 -19.80
N PRO A 125 -3.89 1.00 -20.34
CA PRO A 125 -5.31 1.25 -20.11
C PRO A 125 -5.67 0.88 -18.67
N GLY A 126 -6.56 1.65 -18.05
CA GLY A 126 -6.97 1.34 -16.69
C GLY A 126 -7.86 2.38 -16.04
N ARG A 127 -8.30 2.07 -14.82
CA ARG A 127 -9.04 2.99 -13.95
C ARG A 127 -8.13 3.54 -12.88
N ARG A 128 -8.25 4.85 -12.63
CA ARG A 128 -7.49 5.53 -11.59
C ARG A 128 -8.31 5.65 -10.31
N LEU A 129 -7.62 5.49 -9.19
CA LEU A 129 -8.15 5.70 -7.86
C LEU A 129 -7.16 6.54 -7.07
N THR A 130 -7.66 7.59 -6.41
CA THR A 130 -6.84 8.48 -5.59
C THR A 130 -7.27 8.43 -4.13
N LYS A 131 -6.30 8.44 -3.21
CA LYS A 131 -6.53 8.48 -1.77
C LYS A 131 -5.41 9.21 -1.03
N LEU A 132 -5.71 9.69 0.17
CA LEU A 132 -4.71 10.04 1.18
C LEU A 132 -4.55 8.84 2.12
N ARG A 133 -3.33 8.30 2.20
CA ARG A 133 -2.99 7.27 3.18
C ARG A 133 -2.31 7.92 4.38
N HIS A 134 -2.92 7.76 5.54
CA HIS A 134 -2.41 8.18 6.83
C HIS A 134 -1.85 6.97 7.58
N ARG A 135 -0.54 6.91 7.76
CA ARG A 135 0.09 5.88 8.60
C ARG A 135 -0.07 6.27 10.05
N LEU A 136 -0.58 5.35 10.86
CA LEU A 136 -0.76 5.57 12.28
C LEU A 136 0.45 5.08 13.07
N ARG A 137 0.64 5.63 14.27
CA ARG A 137 1.53 5.05 15.28
C ARG A 137 1.02 3.66 15.64
N SER A 138 1.89 2.66 15.56
CA SER A 138 1.53 1.30 15.93
C SER A 138 1.81 1.00 17.39
N PRO A 139 0.83 0.52 18.18
CA PRO A 139 1.07 0.07 19.54
C PRO A 139 1.79 -1.30 19.61
N VAL A 140 1.77 -2.11 18.53
CA VAL A 140 2.24 -3.53 18.54
C VAL A 140 3.14 -3.85 17.34
N GLY A 141 3.78 -2.85 16.72
CA GLY A 141 4.65 -3.04 15.54
C GLY A 141 3.94 -3.40 14.23
N LEU A 142 2.61 -3.61 14.26
CA LEU A 142 1.76 -3.79 13.07
C LEU A 142 1.73 -2.54 12.20
N LEU A 143 1.55 -2.68 10.89
CA LEU A 143 1.38 -1.52 10.02
C LEU A 143 -0.10 -1.15 9.93
N LEU A 144 -0.45 0.03 10.47
CA LEU A 144 -1.80 0.59 10.41
C LEU A 144 -1.84 1.76 9.44
N SER A 145 -2.77 1.69 8.48
CA SER A 145 -2.99 2.74 7.48
C SER A 145 -4.46 3.10 7.41
N VAL A 146 -4.80 4.38 7.57
CA VAL A 146 -6.14 4.88 7.28
C VAL A 146 -6.12 5.56 5.92
N ASP A 147 -6.91 5.05 4.99
CA ASP A 147 -7.12 5.59 3.66
C ASP A 147 -8.37 6.45 3.62
N GLU A 148 -8.19 7.74 3.34
CA GLU A 148 -9.26 8.67 2.98
C GLU A 148 -9.33 8.76 1.45
N PHE A 149 -10.38 8.19 0.86
CA PHE A 149 -10.53 8.17 -0.60
C PHE A 149 -11.01 9.53 -1.11
N LEU A 150 -10.55 9.88 -2.32
CA LEU A 150 -10.80 11.19 -2.93
C LEU A 150 -11.71 11.06 -4.17
N ASP A 151 -12.01 12.20 -4.77
CA ASP A 151 -12.77 12.31 -6.02
C ASP A 151 -14.13 11.61 -5.91
N ALA A 152 -14.49 10.73 -6.85
CA ALA A 152 -15.76 10.00 -6.85
C ALA A 152 -15.97 9.06 -5.65
N LEU A 153 -14.93 8.81 -4.85
CA LEU A 153 -14.96 7.97 -3.66
C LEU A 153 -14.89 8.79 -2.36
N GLN A 154 -15.04 10.12 -2.44
CA GLN A 154 -15.02 10.98 -1.27
C GLN A 154 -16.07 10.54 -0.23
N GLY A 155 -15.66 10.53 1.04
CA GLY A 155 -16.47 10.05 2.17
C GLY A 155 -16.19 8.61 2.56
N LEU A 156 -15.57 7.80 1.69
CA LEU A 156 -15.08 6.48 2.07
C LEU A 156 -13.76 6.61 2.84
N ILE A 157 -13.74 6.07 4.06
CA ILE A 157 -12.54 5.97 4.88
C ILE A 157 -12.36 4.52 5.31
N LEU A 158 -11.19 3.94 5.02
CA LEU A 158 -10.86 2.57 5.40
C LEU A 158 -9.62 2.51 6.28
N LEU A 159 -9.68 1.77 7.37
CA LEU A 159 -8.49 1.29 8.07
C LEU A 159 -8.05 -0.03 7.43
N GLU A 160 -6.79 -0.11 7.04
CA GLU A 160 -6.08 -1.34 6.68
C GLU A 160 -5.05 -1.64 7.77
N VAL A 161 -4.98 -2.90 8.19
CA VAL A 161 -3.95 -3.40 9.12
C VAL A 161 -3.25 -4.58 8.47
N ASP A 162 -1.95 -4.47 8.28
CA ASP A 162 -1.10 -5.55 7.77
C ASP A 162 -0.53 -6.38 8.92
N PHE A 163 -0.50 -7.70 8.72
CA PHE A 163 -0.04 -8.69 9.68
C PHE A 163 1.08 -9.55 9.10
N ASP A 164 2.05 -9.82 9.95
CA ASP A 164 3.17 -10.69 9.66
C ASP A 164 2.79 -12.18 9.75
N ALA A 165 1.87 -12.52 10.66
CA ALA A 165 1.46 -13.89 10.98
C ALA A 165 -0.08 -14.03 11.03
N ALA A 166 -0.57 -15.23 10.72
CA ALA A 166 -2.01 -15.50 10.69
C ALA A 166 -2.63 -15.50 12.09
N GLU A 167 -1.88 -15.97 13.08
CA GLU A 167 -2.26 -16.01 14.49
C GLU A 167 -2.50 -14.58 15.02
N THR A 168 -1.53 -13.68 14.80
CA THR A 168 -1.67 -12.26 15.17
C THR A 168 -2.85 -11.58 14.49
N MET A 169 -3.16 -11.95 13.23
CA MET A 169 -4.30 -11.43 12.50
C MET A 169 -5.65 -11.89 13.11
N ALA A 170 -5.72 -13.15 13.54
CA ALA A 170 -6.92 -13.75 14.12
C ALA A 170 -7.26 -13.13 15.48
N ASP A 171 -6.24 -12.90 16.32
CA ASP A 171 -6.43 -12.38 17.68
C ASP A 171 -6.53 -10.84 17.74
N TYR A 172 -6.39 -10.16 16.59
CA TYR A 172 -6.35 -8.71 16.56
C TYR A 172 -7.70 -8.07 16.89
N THR A 173 -7.68 -7.20 17.90
CA THR A 173 -8.80 -6.32 18.25
C THR A 173 -8.59 -4.95 17.59
N PRO A 174 -9.54 -4.49 16.75
CA PRO A 174 -9.39 -3.21 16.06
C PRO A 174 -9.58 -2.02 17.02
N PRO A 175 -9.02 -0.85 16.70
CA PRO A 175 -9.17 0.35 17.52
C PRO A 175 -10.61 0.90 17.44
N ASP A 176 -11.05 1.64 18.46
CA ASP A 176 -12.44 2.11 18.61
C ASP A 176 -13.01 2.95 17.44
N PHE A 177 -12.14 3.55 16.62
CA PHE A 177 -12.57 4.31 15.44
C PHE A 177 -12.90 3.42 14.22
N ALA A 178 -12.53 2.15 14.25
CA ALA A 178 -12.88 1.14 13.26
C ALA A 178 -14.30 0.61 13.56
N ALA A 179 -15.25 0.95 12.70
CA ALA A 179 -16.67 0.71 12.95
C ALA A 179 -17.11 -0.69 12.51
N ARG A 180 -16.82 -1.07 11.26
CA ARG A 180 -17.30 -2.34 10.68
C ARG A 180 -16.20 -2.98 9.86
N GLU A 181 -15.88 -4.24 10.16
CA GLU A 181 -14.95 -5.02 9.34
C GLU A 181 -15.58 -5.32 7.98
N VAL A 182 -14.84 -5.04 6.92
CA VAL A 182 -15.24 -5.25 5.52
C VAL A 182 -14.22 -6.09 4.76
N THR A 183 -13.31 -6.77 5.47
CA THR A 183 -12.23 -7.59 4.89
C THR A 183 -12.74 -8.59 3.85
N ASP A 184 -13.86 -9.26 4.15
CA ASP A 184 -14.40 -10.34 3.30
C ASP A 184 -15.38 -9.82 2.24
N ASN A 185 -15.61 -8.49 2.16
CA ASN A 185 -16.47 -7.89 1.15
C ASN A 185 -15.64 -7.34 -0.03
N PRO A 186 -15.67 -7.99 -1.20
CA PRO A 186 -14.85 -7.61 -2.35
C PRO A 186 -15.19 -6.22 -2.91
N CYS A 187 -16.37 -5.66 -2.59
CA CYS A 187 -16.76 -4.32 -3.02
C CYS A 187 -15.82 -3.23 -2.48
N TYR A 188 -15.14 -3.48 -1.37
CA TYR A 188 -14.17 -2.56 -0.75
C TYR A 188 -12.72 -2.79 -1.21
N ALA A 189 -12.49 -3.76 -2.11
CA ALA A 189 -11.17 -3.94 -2.72
C ALA A 189 -10.86 -2.76 -3.66
N GLY A 190 -9.61 -2.28 -3.66
CA GLY A 190 -9.23 -1.10 -4.42
C GLY A 190 -9.50 -1.20 -5.94
N GLY A 191 -9.35 -2.39 -6.54
CA GLY A 191 -9.69 -2.61 -7.95
C GLY A 191 -11.19 -2.54 -8.23
N HIS A 192 -12.01 -3.09 -7.32
CA HIS A 192 -13.46 -2.99 -7.41
C HIS A 192 -13.93 -1.54 -7.25
N LEU A 193 -13.39 -0.80 -6.28
CA LEU A 193 -13.69 0.61 -6.07
C LEU A 193 -13.31 1.47 -7.28
N ALA A 194 -12.18 1.18 -7.92
CA ALA A 194 -11.75 1.91 -9.12
C ALA A 194 -12.68 1.67 -10.32
N GLU A 195 -13.24 0.46 -10.46
CA GLU A 195 -14.12 0.10 -11.58
C GLU A 195 -15.58 0.51 -11.33
N HIS A 196 -16.09 0.32 -10.11
CA HIS A 196 -17.51 0.39 -9.80
C HIS A 196 -17.91 1.55 -8.88
N GLY A 197 -16.93 2.28 -8.33
CA GLY A 197 -17.21 3.37 -7.40
C GLY A 197 -17.56 2.88 -5.99
N LEU A 198 -18.32 3.71 -5.26
CA LEU A 198 -18.73 3.42 -3.89
C LEU A 198 -19.65 2.19 -3.81
N PRO A 199 -19.42 1.28 -2.84
CA PRO A 199 -20.36 0.20 -2.54
C PRO A 199 -21.76 0.74 -2.22
N ARG A 200 -22.80 0.05 -2.70
CA ARG A 200 -24.19 0.38 -2.38
C ARG A 200 -24.43 0.28 -0.86
N GLY A 201 -25.16 1.25 -0.30
CA GLY A 201 -25.53 1.29 1.13
C GLY A 201 -24.53 2.01 2.06
N LEU A 202 -23.44 2.58 1.53
CA LEU A 202 -22.50 3.40 2.33
C LEU A 202 -23.12 4.69 2.87
N SER A 203 -24.25 5.12 2.32
CA SER A 203 -24.95 6.37 2.63
C SER A 203 -26.02 6.24 3.72
N GLU A 204 -26.27 5.02 4.22
CA GLU A 204 -27.44 4.70 5.07
C GLU A 204 -27.08 4.32 6.53
N GLU A 205 -25.80 4.38 6.93
CA GLU A 205 -25.31 4.12 8.32
C GLU A 205 -24.61 5.35 8.91
#